data_AF-A0A1W7A806-F1
#
_entry.id   AF-A0A1W7A806-F1
#
_cell.length_a   1.000
_cell.length_b   1.000
_cell.length_c   1.000
_cell.angle_alpha   90.00
_cell.angle_beta   90.00
_cell.angle_gamma   90.00
#
_symmetry.space_group_name_H-M   'P 1'
#
loop_
_entity.id
_entity.type
_entity.pdbx_description
1 polymer ?
#
loop_
_entity_poly.entity_id
_entity_poly.type
_entity_poly.pdbx_seq_one_letter_code
_entity_poly.pdbx_strand_id
1 'polypeptide(L)'
;MKNINGSYNVEFACLSDLASIDMEMRYTLLQLTLDIEHSLKVILNKYLSMTPNEDGYNIIDQFINKTNITKRDIFKYKMNKNEVYPEWKKFYQATPYWVAFEIMSFYHFERFVTFYYEVSKNRRLKLASNQLVLVRNIRNSCAHNSVINVPLFDDTNVTPELNSYFSLHNIDIHYEQSKPFIDIATLLMIHNKYCNQSIKK
;
A
#
# COMPACT_ATOMS: atom_id res chain seq x y z
N MET A 1 -32.96 13.27 -1.41
CA MET A 1 -33.88 14.00 -2.33
C MET A 1 -33.48 15.47 -2.35
N LYS A 2 -33.34 16.09 -3.54
CA LYS A 2 -33.14 17.55 -3.65
C LYS A 2 -34.46 18.26 -3.41
N ASN A 3 -34.44 19.33 -2.64
CA ASN A 3 -35.56 20.26 -2.54
C ASN A 3 -35.71 21.02 -3.88
N ILE A 4 -36.90 21.59 -4.10
CA ILE A 4 -37.29 22.28 -5.34
C ILE A 4 -36.38 23.49 -5.64
N ASN A 5 -35.73 24.04 -4.61
CA ASN A 5 -34.76 25.13 -4.63
C ASN A 5 -33.29 24.67 -4.77
N GLY A 6 -33.05 23.39 -5.05
CA GLY A 6 -31.69 22.85 -5.30
C GLY A 6 -30.89 22.51 -4.05
N SER A 7 -31.40 22.78 -2.84
CA SER A 7 -30.78 22.37 -1.58
C SER A 7 -30.98 20.87 -1.32
N TYR A 8 -29.97 20.22 -0.77
CA TYR A 8 -30.10 18.81 -0.37
C TYR A 8 -30.81 18.73 0.98
N ASN A 9 -31.90 17.96 1.06
CA ASN A 9 -32.58 17.68 2.31
C ASN A 9 -31.84 16.53 3.02
N VAL A 10 -30.73 16.87 3.68
CA VAL A 10 -29.97 15.93 4.51
C VAL A 10 -30.15 16.35 5.96
N GLU A 11 -30.77 15.49 6.76
CA GLU A 11 -30.92 15.73 8.19
C GLU A 11 -29.55 15.68 8.87
N PHE A 12 -29.36 16.49 9.91
CA PHE A 12 -28.13 16.49 10.70
C PHE A 12 -27.79 15.09 11.23
N ALA A 13 -28.80 14.32 11.63
CA ALA A 13 -28.63 12.92 12.03
C ALA A 13 -27.99 12.07 10.93
N CYS A 14 -28.45 12.19 9.68
CA CYS A 14 -27.87 11.48 8.54
C CYS A 14 -26.42 11.87 8.26
N LEU A 15 -26.05 13.15 8.44
CA LEU A 15 -24.65 13.59 8.31
C LEU A 15 -23.78 13.03 9.43
N SER A 16 -24.30 12.98 10.65
CA SER A 16 -23.62 12.37 11.80
C SER A 16 -23.36 10.89 11.56
N ASP A 17 -24.38 10.15 11.11
CA ASP A 17 -24.26 8.72 10.81
C ASP A 17 -23.26 8.47 9.68
N LEU A 18 -23.29 9.27 8.61
CA LEU A 18 -22.35 9.17 7.50
C LEU A 18 -20.90 9.43 7.94
N ALA A 19 -20.69 10.39 8.84
CA ALA A 19 -19.37 10.68 9.40
C ALA A 19 -18.85 9.51 10.26
N SER A 20 -19.72 8.88 11.06
CA SER A 20 -19.38 7.67 11.81
C SER A 20 -19.02 6.51 10.88
N ILE A 21 -19.78 6.30 9.79
CA ILE A 21 -19.49 5.26 8.80
C ILE A 21 -18.14 5.52 8.10
N ASP A 22 -17.85 6.75 7.68
CA ASP A 22 -16.56 7.10 7.06
C ASP A 22 -15.38 6.84 8.01
N MET A 23 -15.53 7.16 9.29
CA MET A 23 -14.52 6.90 10.31
C MET A 23 -14.23 5.40 10.47
N GLU A 24 -15.27 4.58 10.67
CA GLU A 24 -15.13 3.12 10.81
C GLU A 24 -14.52 2.47 9.55
N MET A 25 -14.95 2.95 8.38
CA MET A 25 -14.39 2.52 7.10
C MET A 25 -12.89 2.84 7.01
N ARG A 26 -12.46 4.03 7.40
CA ARG A 26 -11.05 4.42 7.39
C ARG A 26 -10.19 3.56 8.31
N TYR A 27 -10.67 3.21 9.50
CA TYR A 27 -9.94 2.28 10.39
C TYR A 27 -9.81 0.90 9.77
N THR A 28 -10.88 0.39 9.17
CA THR A 28 -10.89 -0.91 8.51
C THR A 28 -9.92 -0.93 7.32
N LEU A 29 -10.00 0.06 6.43
CA LEU A 29 -9.12 0.17 5.26
C LEU A 29 -7.66 0.33 5.67
N LEU A 30 -7.37 1.10 6.72
CA LEU A 30 -6.02 1.23 7.25
C LEU A 30 -5.48 -0.12 7.72
N GLN A 31 -6.26 -0.91 8.45
CA GLN A 31 -5.85 -2.24 8.89
C GLN A 31 -5.50 -3.16 7.71
N LEU A 32 -6.33 -3.17 6.65
CA LEU A 32 -6.04 -3.96 5.45
C LEU A 32 -4.73 -3.54 4.77
N THR A 33 -4.38 -2.25 4.79
CA THR A 33 -3.10 -1.79 4.22
C THR A 33 -1.90 -2.30 5.02
N LEU A 34 -2.03 -2.43 6.35
CA LEU A 34 -1.00 -2.99 7.23
C LEU A 34 -0.84 -4.49 7.00
N ASP A 35 -1.96 -5.21 6.83
CA ASP A 35 -1.96 -6.65 6.57
C ASP A 35 -1.29 -6.98 5.22
N ILE A 36 -1.51 -6.15 4.19
CA ILE A 36 -0.83 -6.24 2.90
C ILE A 36 0.68 -6.01 3.05
N GLU A 37 1.09 -4.95 3.76
CA GLU A 37 2.50 -4.65 4.02
C GLU A 37 3.18 -5.85 4.70
N HIS A 38 2.58 -6.36 5.78
CA HIS A 38 3.10 -7.49 6.52
C HIS A 38 3.21 -8.75 5.64
N SER A 39 2.14 -9.10 4.92
CA SER A 39 2.12 -10.29 4.07
C SER A 39 3.19 -10.23 2.98
N LEU A 40 3.38 -9.06 2.36
CA LEU A 40 4.43 -8.87 1.35
C LEU A 40 5.84 -8.95 1.95
N LYS A 41 6.06 -8.41 3.15
CA LYS A 41 7.36 -8.57 3.85
C LYS A 41 7.67 -10.04 4.11
N VAL A 42 6.69 -10.82 4.57
CA VAL A 42 6.85 -12.28 4.78
C VAL A 42 7.20 -12.99 3.47
N ILE A 43 6.49 -12.66 2.39
CA ILE A 43 6.74 -13.24 1.05
C ILE A 43 8.14 -12.89 0.55
N LEU A 44 8.56 -11.62 0.67
CA LEU A 44 9.88 -11.16 0.25
C LEU A 44 10.99 -11.80 1.10
N ASN A 45 10.82 -11.85 2.43
CA ASN A 45 11.76 -12.51 3.33
C ASN A 45 11.98 -13.97 2.92
N LYS A 46 10.91 -14.69 2.59
CA LYS A 46 11.00 -16.06 2.09
C LYS A 46 11.82 -16.12 0.81
N TYR A 47 11.50 -15.31 -0.20
CA TYR A 47 12.22 -15.36 -1.48
C TYR A 47 13.69 -14.95 -1.38
N LEU A 48 14.00 -13.90 -0.62
CA LEU A 48 15.37 -13.45 -0.38
C LEU A 48 16.18 -14.52 0.37
N SER A 49 15.62 -15.12 1.43
CA SER A 49 16.29 -16.18 2.19
C SER A 49 16.56 -17.47 1.39
N MET A 50 15.76 -17.72 0.34
CA MET A 50 15.90 -18.88 -0.53
C MET A 50 16.76 -18.60 -1.77
N THR A 51 17.23 -17.35 -1.96
CA THR A 51 18.03 -16.97 -3.13
C THR A 51 19.48 -17.42 -2.91
N PRO A 52 20.04 -18.29 -3.77
CA PRO A 52 21.42 -18.74 -3.63
C PRO A 52 22.39 -17.55 -3.71
N ASN A 53 23.40 -17.54 -2.83
CA ASN A 53 24.43 -16.50 -2.74
C ASN A 53 23.93 -15.09 -2.41
N GLU A 54 22.69 -14.93 -1.92
CA GLU A 54 22.23 -13.67 -1.35
C GLU A 54 22.77 -13.53 0.08
N ASP A 55 23.57 -12.50 0.34
CA ASP A 55 24.12 -12.20 1.67
C ASP A 55 23.15 -11.39 2.55
N GLY A 56 22.08 -10.86 1.95
CA GLY A 56 21.04 -10.08 2.60
C GLY A 56 21.34 -8.59 2.73
N TYR A 57 22.50 -8.14 2.26
CA TYR A 57 22.95 -6.74 2.28
C TYR A 57 23.02 -6.16 0.87
N ASN A 58 23.55 -6.93 -0.07
CA ASN A 58 23.77 -6.53 -1.46
C ASN A 58 22.46 -6.07 -2.12
N ILE A 59 21.34 -6.73 -1.85
CA ILE A 59 20.04 -6.32 -2.39
C ILE A 59 19.63 -4.89 -1.99
N ILE A 60 19.99 -4.43 -0.79
CA ILE A 60 19.71 -3.06 -0.34
C ILE A 60 20.63 -2.06 -1.02
N ASP A 61 21.90 -2.40 -1.20
CA ASP A 61 22.84 -1.55 -1.95
C ASP A 61 22.43 -1.44 -3.41
N GLN A 62 21.99 -2.54 -4.04
CA GLN A 62 21.41 -2.52 -5.39
C GLN A 62 20.14 -1.68 -5.47
N PHE A 63 19.25 -1.79 -4.48
CA PHE A 63 18.04 -0.98 -4.40
C PHE A 63 18.36 0.52 -4.35
N ILE A 64 19.30 0.91 -3.49
CA ILE A 64 19.77 2.30 -3.36
C ILE A 64 20.44 2.78 -4.65
N ASN A 65 21.24 1.94 -5.30
CA ASN A 65 21.96 2.32 -6.52
C ASN A 65 21.04 2.42 -7.75
N LYS A 66 19.99 1.59 -7.84
CA LYS A 66 19.04 1.61 -8.97
C LYS A 66 17.89 2.60 -8.79
N THR A 67 17.71 3.16 -7.60
CA THR A 67 16.62 4.10 -7.31
C THR A 67 17.18 5.42 -6.78
N ASN A 68 16.36 6.47 -6.74
CA ASN A 68 16.77 7.75 -6.14
C ASN A 68 16.60 7.75 -4.61
N ILE A 69 16.57 6.58 -3.96
CA ILE A 69 16.35 6.41 -2.52
C ILE A 69 17.70 6.26 -1.84
N THR A 70 17.94 7.06 -0.81
CA THR A 70 19.19 7.03 -0.04
C THR A 70 19.05 6.21 1.24
N LYS A 71 20.19 5.85 1.86
CA LYS A 71 20.19 5.28 3.23
C LYS A 71 19.49 6.20 4.23
N ARG A 72 19.53 7.52 4.02
CA ARG A 72 18.84 8.48 4.89
C ARG A 72 17.33 8.34 4.81
N ASP A 73 16.80 8.06 3.62
CA ASP A 73 15.37 7.88 3.42
C ASP A 73 14.85 6.61 4.12
N ILE A 74 15.63 5.53 4.07
CA ILE A 74 15.34 4.27 4.80
C ILE A 74 15.38 4.51 6.31
N PHE A 75 16.41 5.21 6.82
CA PHE A 75 16.62 5.43 8.25
C PHE A 75 15.96 6.70 8.78
N LYS A 76 15.08 7.36 8.03
CA LYS A 76 14.51 8.69 8.35
C LYS A 76 13.99 8.81 9.78
N TYR A 77 13.34 7.76 10.29
CA TYR A 77 12.75 7.72 11.63
C TYR A 77 13.70 7.20 12.72
N LYS A 78 14.94 6.84 12.36
CA LYS A 78 16.01 6.34 13.24
C LYS A 78 17.22 7.28 13.27
N MET A 79 17.01 8.54 12.92
CA MET A 79 18.03 9.58 12.94
C MET A 79 17.45 10.93 13.37
N ASN A 80 18.32 11.79 13.90
CA ASN A 80 18.02 13.18 14.20
C ASN A 80 18.88 14.07 13.29
N LYS A 81 18.25 14.88 12.44
CA LYS A 81 18.91 15.69 11.40
C LYS A 81 19.80 14.83 10.49
N ASN A 82 21.09 14.73 10.80
CA ASN A 82 22.09 14.00 10.02
C ASN A 82 22.80 12.91 10.84
N GLU A 83 22.41 12.70 12.10
CA GLU A 83 23.04 11.74 13.00
C GLU A 83 22.09 10.57 13.28
N VAL A 84 22.56 9.38 12.94
CA VAL A 84 21.86 8.12 13.25
C VAL A 84 22.00 7.83 14.73
N TYR A 85 20.90 7.42 15.37
CA TYR A 85 20.92 7.08 16.79
C TYR A 85 21.95 5.96 17.07
N PRO A 86 22.65 5.99 18.22
CA PRO A 86 23.79 5.12 18.51
C PRO A 86 23.51 3.62 18.26
N GLU A 87 22.34 3.13 18.65
CA GLU A 87 21.92 1.75 18.51
C GLU A 87 21.70 1.30 17.06
N TRP A 88 21.52 2.25 16.13
CA TRP A 88 21.30 2.01 14.70
C TRP A 88 22.56 2.19 13.84
N LYS A 89 23.67 2.71 14.39
CA LYS A 89 24.89 3.01 13.62
C LYS A 89 25.45 1.80 12.86
N LYS A 90 25.46 0.61 13.49
CA LYS A 90 25.94 -0.63 12.86
C LYS A 90 25.11 -1.01 11.63
N PHE A 91 23.80 -0.83 11.71
CA PHE A 91 22.87 -1.15 10.62
C PHE A 91 22.89 -0.09 9.52
N TYR A 92 23.25 1.16 9.86
CA TYR A 92 23.42 2.21 8.85
C TYR A 92 24.68 1.99 8.00
N GLN A 93 25.76 1.49 8.61
CA GLN A 93 26.99 1.12 7.89
C GLN A 93 26.73 -0.02 6.90
N ALA A 94 26.21 -1.14 7.39
CA ALA A 94 25.81 -2.29 6.59
C ALA A 94 24.32 -2.59 6.86
N THR A 95 23.46 -2.25 5.90
CA THR A 95 22.00 -2.34 6.06
C THR A 95 21.49 -3.66 5.50
N PRO A 96 21.10 -4.64 6.33
CA PRO A 96 20.48 -5.84 5.83
C PRO A 96 19.01 -5.59 5.48
N TYR A 97 18.46 -6.36 4.54
CA TYR A 97 17.09 -6.16 4.06
C TYR A 97 16.04 -6.32 5.16
N TRP A 98 16.23 -7.25 6.11
CA TRP A 98 15.25 -7.47 7.17
C TRP A 98 15.17 -6.27 8.11
N VAL A 99 16.30 -5.61 8.41
CA VAL A 99 16.28 -4.35 9.18
C VAL A 99 15.66 -3.24 8.35
N ALA A 100 16.02 -3.13 7.07
CA ALA A 100 15.46 -2.12 6.19
C ALA A 100 13.92 -2.22 6.15
N PHE A 101 13.36 -3.43 6.01
CA PHE A 101 11.92 -3.66 5.98
C PHE A 101 11.22 -3.22 7.28
N GLU A 102 11.87 -3.36 8.44
CA GLU A 102 11.28 -2.94 9.71
C GLU A 102 11.22 -1.41 9.89
N ILE A 103 12.16 -0.67 9.30
CA ILE A 103 12.31 0.77 9.58
C ILE A 103 11.87 1.69 8.44
N MET A 104 11.88 1.18 7.20
CA MET A 104 11.51 1.99 6.05
C MET A 104 10.03 2.33 6.05
N SER A 105 9.67 3.50 5.53
CA SER A 105 8.25 3.82 5.34
C SER A 105 7.62 2.95 4.25
N PHE A 106 6.29 2.85 4.27
CA PHE A 106 5.54 2.11 3.24
C PHE A 106 5.82 2.57 1.81
N TYR A 107 6.06 3.87 1.62
CA TYR A 107 6.47 4.40 0.33
C TYR A 107 7.77 3.76 -0.17
N HIS A 108 8.79 3.68 0.69
CA HIS A 108 10.06 3.05 0.31
C HIS A 108 9.91 1.53 0.15
N PHE A 109 9.05 0.90 0.95
CA PHE A 109 8.74 -0.52 0.80
C PHE A 109 8.03 -0.83 -0.53
N GLU A 110 7.04 -0.03 -0.92
CA GLU A 110 6.38 -0.11 -2.24
C GLU A 110 7.40 -0.01 -3.37
N ARG A 111 8.31 0.96 -3.29
CA ARG A 111 9.40 1.12 -4.27
C ARG A 111 10.35 -0.08 -4.28
N PHE A 112 10.64 -0.66 -3.12
CA PHE A 112 11.44 -1.88 -3.02
C PHE A 112 10.75 -3.06 -3.70
N VAL A 113 9.44 -3.25 -3.51
CA VAL A 113 8.68 -4.32 -4.18
C VAL A 113 8.78 -4.20 -5.70
N THR A 114 8.65 -2.98 -6.24
CA THR A 114 8.81 -2.70 -7.67
C THR A 114 10.21 -3.03 -8.17
N PHE A 115 11.24 -2.54 -7.49
CA PHE A 115 12.65 -2.86 -7.79
C PHE A 115 12.91 -4.38 -7.76
N TYR A 116 12.44 -5.07 -6.72
CA TYR A 116 12.70 -6.50 -6.58
C TYR A 116 11.98 -7.31 -7.67
N TYR A 117 10.77 -6.91 -8.09
CA TYR A 117 10.11 -7.49 -9.24
C TYR A 117 10.89 -7.27 -10.53
N GLU A 118 11.48 -6.08 -10.73
CA GLU A 118 12.30 -5.80 -11.92
C GLU A 118 13.53 -6.68 -12.03
N VAL A 119 14.18 -6.98 -10.90
CA VAL A 119 15.37 -7.84 -10.81
C VAL A 119 15.02 -9.31 -10.92
N SER A 120 14.06 -9.79 -10.14
CA SER A 120 13.73 -11.22 -10.05
C SER A 120 12.77 -11.71 -11.12
N LYS A 121 11.99 -10.81 -11.74
CA LYS A 121 10.84 -11.12 -12.60
C LYS A 121 9.84 -12.09 -11.97
N ASN A 122 9.77 -12.12 -10.63
CA ASN A 122 8.88 -13.01 -9.90
C ASN A 122 7.41 -12.66 -10.16
N ARG A 123 6.72 -13.50 -10.93
CA ARG A 123 5.30 -13.29 -11.31
C ARG A 123 4.37 -13.14 -10.11
N ARG A 124 4.71 -13.70 -8.94
CA ARG A 124 3.90 -13.54 -7.72
C ARG A 124 3.80 -12.08 -7.30
N LEU A 125 4.83 -11.28 -7.53
CA LEU A 125 4.91 -9.88 -7.12
C LEU A 125 4.41 -8.89 -8.19
N LYS A 126 4.14 -9.36 -9.43
CA LYS A 126 3.71 -8.50 -10.55
C LYS A 126 2.51 -7.60 -10.22
N LEU A 127 1.52 -8.14 -9.51
CA LEU A 127 0.36 -7.32 -9.12
C LEU A 127 0.75 -6.26 -8.09
N ALA A 128 1.59 -6.63 -7.11
CA ALA A 128 2.01 -5.71 -6.06
C ALA A 128 2.91 -4.59 -6.62
N SER A 129 3.86 -4.92 -7.51
CA SER A 129 4.74 -3.93 -8.14
C SER A 129 3.97 -2.87 -8.92
N ASN A 130 2.82 -3.23 -9.51
CA ASN A 130 2.05 -2.32 -10.34
C ASN A 130 1.04 -1.49 -9.54
N GLN A 131 0.49 -2.04 -8.45
CA GLN A 131 -0.72 -1.49 -7.83
C GLN A 131 -0.57 -1.07 -6.36
N LEU A 132 0.57 -1.32 -5.70
CA LEU A 132 0.80 -0.85 -4.34
C LEU A 132 0.75 0.69 -4.20
N VAL A 133 0.95 1.42 -5.30
CA VAL A 133 0.72 2.87 -5.37
C VAL A 133 -0.70 3.25 -4.93
N LEU A 134 -1.72 2.46 -5.28
CA LEU A 134 -3.12 2.71 -4.93
C LEU A 134 -3.38 2.37 -3.46
N VAL A 135 -2.78 1.29 -2.95
CA VAL A 135 -2.79 0.94 -1.52
C VAL A 135 -2.17 2.08 -0.69
N ARG A 136 -1.08 2.68 -1.18
CA ARG A 136 -0.43 3.82 -0.53
C ARG A 136 -1.33 5.05 -0.48
N ASN A 137 -2.08 5.31 -1.55
CA ASN A 137 -3.04 6.43 -1.57
C ASN A 137 -4.11 6.25 -0.49
N ILE A 138 -4.72 5.06 -0.38
CA ILE A 138 -5.70 4.77 0.68
C ILE A 138 -5.09 4.91 2.06
N ARG A 139 -3.92 4.31 2.28
CA ARG A 139 -3.24 4.39 3.57
C ARG A 139 -3.02 5.84 3.99
N ASN A 140 -2.53 6.68 3.08
CA ASN A 140 -2.28 8.08 3.36
C ASN A 140 -3.60 8.82 3.66
N SER A 141 -4.64 8.61 2.86
CA SER A 141 -5.97 9.21 3.10
C SER A 141 -6.54 8.81 4.46
N CYS A 142 -6.48 7.52 4.81
CA CYS A 142 -6.96 7.01 6.10
C CYS A 142 -6.16 7.62 7.27
N ALA A 143 -4.83 7.59 7.19
CA ALA A 143 -3.93 8.05 8.25
C ALA A 143 -3.99 9.57 8.47
N HIS A 144 -4.30 10.35 7.44
CA HIS A 144 -4.49 11.79 7.51
C HIS A 144 -5.95 12.21 7.72
N ASN A 145 -6.84 11.27 8.06
CA ASN A 145 -8.25 11.54 8.36
C ASN A 145 -9.01 12.24 7.20
N SER A 146 -8.59 11.97 5.96
CA SER A 146 -9.24 12.49 4.75
C SER A 146 -10.49 11.68 4.44
N VAL A 147 -11.59 12.35 4.09
CA VAL A 147 -12.87 11.70 3.76
C VAL A 147 -12.70 10.82 2.52
N ILE A 148 -13.13 9.56 2.60
CA ILE A 148 -12.96 8.57 1.52
C ILE A 148 -14.21 8.48 0.64
N ASN A 149 -15.37 8.77 1.21
CA ASN A 149 -16.67 8.61 0.54
C ASN A 149 -17.08 9.78 -0.38
N VAL A 150 -16.14 10.62 -0.81
CA VAL A 150 -16.42 11.70 -1.77
C VAL A 150 -16.17 11.16 -3.18
N PRO A 151 -17.22 10.94 -4.01
CA PRO A 151 -17.03 10.52 -5.38
C PRO A 151 -16.35 11.65 -6.15
N LEU A 152 -15.03 11.52 -6.30
CA LEU A 152 -14.26 12.27 -7.28
C LEU A 152 -14.31 11.48 -8.57
N PHE A 153 -15.12 11.97 -9.52
CA PHE A 153 -15.14 11.48 -10.89
C PHE A 153 -13.92 12.09 -11.59
N ASP A 154 -12.84 11.35 -11.58
CA ASP A 154 -11.65 11.64 -12.38
C ASP A 154 -11.58 10.59 -13.50
N ASP A 155 -10.98 10.95 -14.63
CA ASP A 155 -10.61 10.01 -15.71
C ASP A 155 -9.54 9.02 -15.20
N THR A 156 -9.97 8.12 -14.32
CA THR A 156 -9.14 7.12 -13.68
C THR A 156 -9.27 5.83 -14.47
N ASN A 157 -8.21 5.47 -15.18
CA ASN A 157 -8.19 4.26 -15.99
C ASN A 157 -8.20 3.02 -15.08
N VAL A 158 -9.26 2.22 -15.18
CA VAL A 158 -9.34 0.91 -14.53
C VAL A 158 -8.30 -0.02 -15.15
N THR A 159 -7.46 -0.64 -14.31
CA THR A 159 -6.43 -1.56 -14.80
C THR A 159 -7.04 -2.88 -15.32
N PRO A 160 -6.43 -3.57 -16.30
CA PRO A 160 -6.93 -4.86 -16.79
C PRO A 160 -7.09 -5.91 -15.69
N GLU A 161 -6.19 -5.92 -14.71
CA GLU A 161 -6.27 -6.81 -13.54
C GLU A 161 -7.52 -6.52 -12.69
N LEU A 162 -7.87 -5.24 -12.52
CA LEU A 162 -9.05 -4.83 -11.76
C LEU A 162 -10.36 -5.13 -12.53
N ASN A 163 -10.40 -4.91 -13.84
CA ASN A 163 -11.53 -5.32 -14.69
C ASN A 163 -11.80 -6.83 -14.61
N SER A 164 -10.71 -7.63 -14.62
CA SER A 164 -10.81 -9.08 -14.44
C SER A 164 -11.38 -9.43 -13.06
N TYR A 165 -10.97 -8.70 -12.02
CA TYR A 165 -11.48 -8.89 -10.67
C TYR A 165 -12.97 -8.54 -10.54
N PHE A 166 -13.42 -7.42 -11.11
CA PHE A 166 -14.85 -7.06 -11.13
C PHE A 166 -15.71 -8.11 -11.83
N SER A 167 -15.24 -8.60 -12.98
CA SER A 167 -15.92 -9.66 -13.74
C SER A 167 -16.04 -10.96 -12.94
N LEU A 168 -14.99 -11.34 -12.19
CA LEU A 168 -14.99 -12.55 -11.36
C LEU A 168 -15.94 -12.47 -10.16
N HIS A 169 -16.20 -11.27 -9.65
CA HIS A 169 -17.00 -11.05 -8.44
C HIS A 169 -18.41 -10.51 -8.72
N ASN A 170 -18.84 -10.45 -10.00
CA ASN A 170 -20.14 -9.91 -10.42
C ASN A 170 -20.41 -8.50 -9.87
N ILE A 171 -19.38 -7.66 -9.82
CA ILE A 171 -19.50 -6.27 -9.36
C ILE A 171 -19.98 -5.43 -10.53
N ASP A 172 -21.12 -4.75 -10.35
CA ASP A 172 -21.73 -3.91 -11.38
C ASP A 172 -20.88 -2.66 -11.65
N ILE A 173 -20.59 -2.44 -12.94
CA ILE A 173 -19.53 -1.57 -13.49
C ILE A 173 -19.93 -0.09 -13.40
N HIS A 174 -21.17 0.23 -13.05
CA HIS A 174 -21.70 1.60 -13.01
C HIS A 174 -20.92 2.58 -12.09
N TYR A 175 -20.07 2.10 -11.17
CA TYR A 175 -19.25 2.91 -10.25
C TYR A 175 -17.76 3.01 -10.61
N GLU A 176 -17.33 2.45 -11.74
CA GLU A 176 -15.93 2.34 -12.17
C GLU A 176 -15.19 3.68 -12.35
N GLN A 177 -15.89 4.81 -12.45
CA GLN A 177 -15.28 6.12 -12.66
C GLN A 177 -14.96 6.87 -11.37
N SER A 178 -15.35 6.33 -10.21
CA SER A 178 -15.03 6.98 -8.94
C SER A 178 -13.67 6.51 -8.44
N LYS A 179 -12.72 7.45 -8.35
CA LYS A 179 -11.37 7.18 -7.87
C LYS A 179 -11.33 6.43 -6.52
N PRO A 180 -12.14 6.78 -5.50
CA PRO A 180 -12.14 6.05 -4.24
C PRO A 180 -12.56 4.59 -4.39
N PHE A 181 -13.54 4.30 -5.24
CA PHE A 181 -13.99 2.94 -5.48
C PHE A 181 -12.90 2.09 -6.15
N ILE A 182 -12.23 2.61 -7.17
CA ILE A 182 -11.10 1.95 -7.84
C ILE A 182 -10.01 1.63 -6.81
N ASP A 183 -9.64 2.63 -5.99
CA ASP A 183 -8.60 2.48 -4.98
C ASP A 183 -9.01 1.37 -3.98
N ILE A 184 -10.24 1.41 -3.45
CA ILE A 184 -10.73 0.43 -2.47
C ILE A 184 -10.83 -0.97 -3.08
N ALA A 185 -11.35 -1.10 -4.30
CA ALA A 185 -11.45 -2.37 -4.97
C ALA A 185 -10.06 -2.97 -5.23
N THR A 186 -9.08 -2.14 -5.60
CA THR A 186 -7.69 -2.57 -5.76
C THR A 186 -7.11 -3.05 -4.43
N LEU A 187 -7.36 -2.34 -3.33
CA LEU A 187 -6.96 -2.77 -1.99
C LEU A 187 -7.52 -4.15 -1.66
N LEU A 188 -8.83 -4.36 -1.85
CA LEU A 188 -9.48 -5.63 -1.58
C LEU A 188 -8.93 -6.77 -2.44
N MET A 189 -8.68 -6.51 -3.73
CA MET A 189 -8.08 -7.48 -4.64
C MET A 189 -6.66 -7.89 -4.20
N ILE A 190 -5.81 -6.91 -3.86
CA ILE A 190 -4.44 -7.16 -3.37
C ILE A 190 -4.48 -7.91 -2.04
N HIS A 191 -5.34 -7.49 -1.11
CA HIS A 191 -5.52 -8.15 0.17
C HIS A 191 -5.94 -9.61 -0.02
N ASN A 192 -6.95 -9.87 -0.86
CA ASN A 192 -7.38 -11.24 -1.16
C ASN A 192 -6.23 -12.08 -1.73
N LYS A 193 -5.41 -11.53 -2.63
CA LYS A 193 -4.30 -12.26 -3.24
C LYS A 193 -3.18 -12.61 -2.25
N TYR A 194 -2.77 -11.66 -1.41
CA TYR A 194 -1.56 -11.82 -0.59
C TYR A 194 -1.82 -12.20 0.86
N CYS A 195 -2.96 -11.81 1.43
CA CYS A 195 -3.26 -12.03 2.85
C CYS A 195 -4.04 -13.33 3.08
N ASN A 196 -4.94 -13.74 2.16
CA ASN A 196 -5.69 -15.00 2.32
C ASN A 196 -4.81 -16.25 2.19
N GLN A 197 -3.65 -16.16 1.51
CA GLN A 197 -2.72 -17.29 1.38
C GLN A 197 -1.86 -17.50 2.63
N SER A 198 -1.64 -16.45 3.43
CA SER A 198 -0.86 -16.48 4.67
C SER A 198 -1.53 -17.34 5.77
N ILE A 199 -2.82 -17.65 5.61
CA ILE A 199 -3.63 -18.41 6.57
C ILE A 199 -3.59 -19.93 6.28
N LYS A 200 -3.07 -20.36 5.12
CA LYS A 200 -2.87 -21.79 4.85
C LYS A 200 -1.55 -22.26 5.50
N LYS A 201 -1.65 -22.65 6.78
CA LYS A 201 -0.65 -23.44 7.51
C LYS A 201 -0.40 -24.78 6.83
#